data_AF-A0A8S0RGY3-F1
#
_entry.id   AF-A0A8S0RGY3-F1
#
_cell.length_a   1.000
_cell.length_b   1.000
_cell.length_c   1.000
_cell.angle_alpha   90.00
_cell.angle_beta   90.00
_cell.angle_gamma   90.00
#
_symmetry.space_group_name_H-M   'P 1'
#
loop_
_entity.id
_entity.type
_entity.pdbx_description
1 polymer ?
#
loop_
_entity_poly.entity_id
_entity_poly.type
_entity_poly.pdbx_seq_one_letter_code
_entity_poly.pdbx_strand_id
1 'polypeptide(L)'
;MKEDKDPEVIIELKNRITQMDRELKSGVTKRTDKEIIAEHKKKEREAAKKGKRPYYLKKSDIRKQKLIQKYEELKGAGKLESFLDKRRRKNAAKDHRYMPYRRPTEQ
;
A
#
# COMPACT_ATOMS: atom_id res chain seq x y z
N MET A 1 7.16 12.31 32.32
CA MET A 1 7.86 11.16 31.72
C MET A 1 9.34 11.44 31.85
N LYS A 2 10.13 10.52 32.43
CA LYS A 2 11.57 10.73 32.56
C LYS A 2 12.17 10.68 31.15
N GLU A 3 12.90 11.73 30.76
CA GLU A 3 13.69 11.70 29.54
C GLU A 3 14.93 10.86 29.82
N ASP A 4 14.92 9.60 29.37
CA ASP A 4 16.14 8.80 29.35
C ASP A 4 17.07 9.39 28.27
N LYS A 5 18.22 9.91 28.71
CA LYS A 5 19.24 10.55 27.86
C LYS A 5 20.21 9.55 27.23
N ASP A 6 20.03 8.27 27.53
CA ASP A 6 20.89 7.20 27.03
C ASP A 6 20.62 6.99 25.52
N PRO A 7 21.64 7.14 24.65
CA PRO A 7 21.46 7.03 23.20
C PRO A 7 20.88 5.66 22.78
N GLU A 8 21.21 4.58 23.49
CA GLU A 8 20.72 3.24 23.14
C GLU A 8 19.21 3.11 23.40
N VAL A 9 18.74 3.60 24.55
CA VAL A 9 17.32 3.61 24.92
C VAL A 9 16.51 4.47 23.94
N ILE A 10 17.06 5.61 23.51
CA ILE A 10 16.42 6.46 22.49
C ILE A 10 16.30 5.72 21.15
N ILE A 11 17.32 4.97 20.74
CA ILE A 11 17.29 4.19 19.49
C ILE A 11 16.26 3.05 19.59
N GLU A 12 16.21 2.35 20.71
CA GLU A 12 15.23 1.28 20.95
C GLU A 12 13.79 1.81 20.92
N LEU A 13 13.53 2.92 21.63
CA LEU A 13 12.22 3.58 21.63
C LEU A 13 11.82 4.02 20.21
N LYS A 14 12.74 4.61 19.45
CA LYS A 14 12.49 4.97 18.04
C LYS A 14 12.15 3.73 17.20
N ASN A 15 12.93 2.66 17.34
CA ASN A 15 12.67 1.41 16.63
C ASN A 15 11.29 0.85 16.96
N ARG A 16 10.91 0.86 18.24
CA ARG A 16 9.59 0.40 18.70
C ARG A 16 8.46 1.22 18.09
N ILE A 17 8.59 2.55 18.06
CA ILE A 17 7.63 3.44 17.40
C ILE A 17 7.51 3.08 15.91
N THR A 18 8.62 2.92 15.20
CA THR A 18 8.57 2.56 13.77
C THR A 18 7.92 1.19 13.53
N GLN A 19 8.10 0.23 14.44
CA GLN A 19 7.44 -1.07 14.36
C GLN A 19 5.93 -0.93 14.53
N MET A 20 5.48 -0.19 15.55
CA MET A 20 4.05 0.07 15.78
C MET A 20 3.41 0.78 14.57
N ASP A 21 4.08 1.76 13.98
CA ASP A 21 3.61 2.43 12.77
C ASP A 21 3.47 1.48 11.58
N ARG A 22 4.41 0.54 11.40
CA ARG A 22 4.33 -0.48 10.34
C ARG A 22 3.15 -1.42 10.58
N GLU A 23 2.96 -1.86 11.82
CA GLU A 23 1.84 -2.72 12.22
C GLU A 23 0.51 -2.04 11.97
N LEU A 24 0.35 -0.77 12.37
CA LEU A 24 -0.84 0.05 12.12
C LEU A 24 -1.14 0.17 10.62
N LYS A 25 -0.14 0.55 9.81
CA LYS A 25 -0.28 0.66 8.35
C LYS A 25 -0.67 -0.68 7.71
N SER A 26 -0.08 -1.78 8.17
CA SER A 26 -0.44 -3.12 7.69
C SER A 26 -1.87 -3.50 8.09
N GLY A 27 -2.30 -3.12 9.30
CA GLY A 27 -3.66 -3.34 9.80
C GLY A 27 -4.70 -2.63 8.95
N VAL A 28 -4.46 -1.37 8.59
CA VAL A 28 -5.35 -0.61 7.69
C VAL A 28 -5.52 -1.34 6.36
N THR A 29 -4.42 -1.80 5.74
CA THR A 29 -4.51 -2.50 4.44
C THR A 29 -5.25 -3.83 4.49
N LYS A 30 -5.23 -4.52 5.64
CA LYS A 30 -5.99 -5.77 5.85
C LYS A 30 -7.47 -5.50 6.09
N ARG A 31 -7.81 -4.37 6.74
CA ARG A 31 -9.20 -3.93 6.97
C ARG A 31 -9.89 -3.58 5.66
N THR A 32 -9.24 -2.78 4.80
CA THR A 32 -9.78 -2.41 3.48
C THR A 32 -10.10 -3.65 2.62
N ASP A 33 -9.22 -4.66 2.62
CA ASP A 33 -9.45 -5.87 1.82
C ASP A 33 -10.63 -6.69 2.37
N LYS A 34 -10.80 -6.73 3.70
CA LYS A 34 -11.96 -7.37 4.33
C LYS A 34 -13.26 -6.64 4.03
N GLU A 35 -13.24 -5.31 4.03
CA GLU A 35 -14.39 -4.46 3.71
C GLU A 35 -14.85 -4.67 2.27
N ILE A 36 -13.91 -4.65 1.30
CA ILE A 36 -14.20 -4.94 -0.11
C ILE A 36 -14.85 -6.32 -0.28
N ILE A 37 -14.30 -7.35 0.37
CA ILE A 37 -14.85 -8.70 0.32
C ILE A 37 -16.24 -8.77 0.96
N ALA A 38 -16.45 -8.07 2.07
CA ALA A 38 -17.73 -8.05 2.77
C ALA A 38 -18.82 -7.36 1.94
N GLU A 39 -18.49 -6.22 1.32
CA GLU A 39 -19.39 -5.51 0.41
C GLU A 39 -19.78 -6.38 -0.79
N HIS A 40 -18.80 -7.05 -1.40
CA HIS A 40 -19.04 -7.98 -2.50
C HIS A 40 -19.96 -9.12 -2.07
N LYS A 41 -19.68 -9.77 -0.92
CA LYS A 41 -20.54 -10.84 -0.38
C LYS A 41 -21.96 -10.38 -0.14
N LYS A 42 -22.17 -9.13 0.31
CA LYS A 42 -23.50 -8.57 0.50
C LYS A 42 -24.24 -8.44 -0.84
N LYS A 43 -23.58 -7.87 -1.86
CA LYS A 43 -24.14 -7.72 -3.22
C LYS A 43 -24.50 -9.07 -3.84
N GLU A 44 -23.60 -10.04 -3.74
CA GLU A 44 -23.83 -11.40 -4.28
C GLU A 44 -24.95 -12.12 -3.55
N ARG A 45 -25.11 -11.92 -2.23
CA ARG A 45 -26.24 -12.46 -1.47
C ARG A 45 -27.57 -11.91 -1.97
N GLU A 46 -27.64 -10.62 -2.28
CA GLU A 46 -28.84 -9.98 -2.84
C GLU A 46 -29.12 -10.45 -4.27
N ALA A 47 -28.08 -10.62 -5.08
CA ALA A 47 -28.20 -11.18 -6.44
C ALA A 47 -28.67 -12.64 -6.43
N ALA A 48 -28.17 -13.44 -5.48
CA ALA A 48 -28.57 -14.83 -5.29
C ALA A 48 -30.03 -14.96 -4.87
N LYS A 49 -30.54 -14.06 -4.01
CA LYS A 49 -31.97 -13.99 -3.70
C LYS A 49 -32.84 -13.75 -4.94
N LYS A 50 -32.32 -13.04 -5.94
CA LYS A 50 -32.98 -12.80 -7.24
C LYS A 50 -32.77 -13.94 -8.24
N GLY A 51 -32.19 -15.06 -7.82
CA GLY A 51 -31.94 -16.24 -8.66
C GLY A 51 -30.67 -16.20 -9.50
N LYS A 52 -29.81 -15.17 -9.38
CA LYS A 52 -28.51 -15.13 -10.06
C LYS A 52 -27.51 -16.05 -9.38
N ARG A 53 -26.59 -16.65 -10.14
CA ARG A 53 -25.54 -17.49 -9.57
C ARG A 53 -24.46 -16.63 -8.88
N PRO A 54 -24.26 -16.75 -7.56
CA PRO A 54 -23.26 -15.94 -6.86
C PRO A 54 -21.85 -16.34 -7.27
N TYR A 55 -20.91 -15.38 -7.26
CA TYR A 55 -19.50 -15.64 -7.52
C TYR A 55 -18.57 -14.94 -6.53
N TYR A 56 -17.37 -15.49 -6.38
CA TYR A 56 -16.33 -14.92 -5.55
C TYR A 56 -15.44 -13.98 -6.36
N LEU A 57 -15.07 -12.86 -5.76
CA LEU A 57 -14.15 -11.92 -6.37
C LEU A 57 -12.74 -12.52 -6.45
N LYS A 58 -12.12 -12.46 -7.62
CA LYS A 58 -10.73 -12.92 -7.80
C LYS A 58 -9.76 -12.00 -7.06
N LYS A 59 -8.61 -12.54 -6.65
CA LYS A 59 -7.53 -11.75 -6.03
C LYS A 59 -7.03 -10.59 -6.90
N SER A 60 -7.12 -10.71 -8.24
CA SER A 60 -6.80 -9.63 -9.17
C SER A 60 -7.76 -8.45 -9.02
N ASP A 61 -9.05 -8.74 -8.84
CA ASP A 61 -10.10 -7.74 -8.89
C ASP A 61 -10.19 -7.00 -7.56
N ILE A 62 -9.95 -7.69 -6.44
CA ILE A 62 -9.73 -7.06 -5.13
C ILE A 62 -8.58 -6.03 -5.23
N ARG A 63 -7.47 -6.41 -5.86
CA ARG A 63 -6.32 -5.51 -6.04
C ARG A 63 -6.68 -4.29 -6.90
N LYS A 64 -7.48 -4.46 -7.95
CA LYS A 64 -7.95 -3.34 -8.80
C LYS A 64 -8.84 -2.38 -7.99
N GLN A 65 -9.82 -2.89 -7.26
CA GLN A 65 -10.71 -2.07 -6.43
C GLN A 65 -9.93 -1.27 -5.37
N LYS A 66 -8.97 -1.92 -4.70
CA LYS A 66 -8.06 -1.25 -3.75
C LYS A 66 -7.26 -0.12 -4.39
N LEU A 67 -6.79 -0.32 -5.62
CA LEU A 67 -6.04 0.71 -6.36
C LEU A 67 -6.92 1.90 -6.72
N ILE A 68 -8.18 1.66 -7.11
CA ILE A 68 -9.16 2.71 -7.43
C ILE A 68 -9.46 3.52 -6.17
N GLN A 69 -9.81 2.88 -5.06
CA GLN A 69 -10.09 3.55 -3.78
C GLN A 69 -8.90 4.42 -3.35
N LYS A 70 -7.69 3.88 -3.39
CA LYS A 70 -6.46 4.63 -3.06
C LYS A 70 -6.22 5.82 -3.98
N TYR A 71 -6.56 5.68 -5.27
CA TYR A 71 -6.43 6.78 -6.23
C TYR A 71 -7.40 7.92 -5.89
N GLU A 72 -8.66 7.59 -5.59
CA GLU A 72 -9.68 8.57 -5.20
C GLU A 72 -9.31 9.29 -3.90
N GLU A 73 -8.83 8.57 -2.89
CA GLU A 73 -8.31 9.15 -1.64
C GLU A 73 -7.16 10.14 -1.90
N LEU A 74 -6.18 9.76 -2.73
CA LEU A 74 -5.03 10.61 -3.05
C LEU A 74 -5.41 11.82 -3.90
N LYS A 75 -6.39 11.65 -4.80
CA LYS A 75 -6.93 12.73 -5.62
C LYS A 75 -7.69 13.74 -4.75
N GLY A 76 -8.55 13.27 -3.86
CA GLY A 76 -9.27 14.12 -2.90
C GLY A 76 -8.33 14.86 -1.94
N ALA A 77 -7.23 14.23 -1.53
CA ALA A 77 -6.22 14.85 -0.69
C ALA A 77 -5.26 15.80 -1.44
N GLY A 78 -5.34 15.92 -2.77
CA GLY A 78 -4.42 16.73 -3.60
C GLY A 78 -2.98 16.21 -3.65
N LYS A 79 -2.70 15.01 -3.14
CA LYS A 79 -1.34 14.43 -3.03
C LYS A 79 -0.99 13.46 -4.16
N LEU A 80 -1.85 13.35 -5.16
CA LEU A 80 -1.72 12.39 -6.26
C LEU A 80 -0.43 12.59 -7.07
N GLU A 81 -0.16 13.81 -7.53
CA GLU A 81 1.04 14.11 -8.34
C GLU A 81 2.33 13.78 -7.59
N SER A 82 2.45 14.25 -6.34
CA SER A 82 3.62 13.93 -5.49
C SER A 82 3.81 12.42 -5.29
N PHE A 83 2.71 11.67 -5.15
CA PHE A 83 2.76 10.22 -5.03
C PHE A 83 3.25 9.55 -6.33
N LEU A 84 2.77 10.01 -7.49
CA LEU A 84 3.19 9.52 -8.80
C LEU A 84 4.66 9.83 -9.05
N ASP A 85 5.14 11.03 -8.74
CA ASP A 85 6.54 11.41 -8.91
C ASP A 85 7.48 10.57 -8.04
N LYS A 86 7.11 10.35 -6.77
CA LYS A 86 7.86 9.44 -5.88
C LYS A 86 7.88 8.02 -6.44
N ARG A 87 6.79 7.56 -7.05
CA ARG A 87 6.71 6.24 -7.67
C ARG A 87 7.57 6.15 -8.93
N ARG A 88 7.55 7.18 -9.80
CA ARG A 88 8.41 7.30 -10.99
C ARG A 88 9.89 7.24 -10.62
N ARG A 89 10.32 8.05 -9.64
CA ARG A 89 11.71 8.05 -9.15
C ARG A 89 12.15 6.69 -8.62
N LYS A 90 11.29 6.01 -7.84
CA LYS A 90 11.58 4.66 -7.33
C LYS A 90 11.67 3.61 -8.44
N ASN A 91 10.84 3.72 -9.47
CA ASN A 91 10.90 2.82 -10.61
C ASN A 91 12.18 3.05 -11.42
N ALA A 92 12.50 4.30 -11.75
CA ALA A 92 13.75 4.64 -12.45
C ALA A 92 14.99 4.15 -11.69
N ALA A 93 15.03 4.30 -10.36
CA ALA A 93 16.13 3.78 -9.54
C ALA A 93 16.21 2.24 -9.56
N LYS A 94 15.08 1.54 -9.66
CA LYS A 94 15.05 0.08 -9.84
C LYS A 94 15.54 -0.30 -11.22
N ASP A 95 15.11 0.39 -12.26
CA ASP A 95 15.53 0.11 -13.63
C ASP A 95 17.03 0.33 -13.77
N HIS A 96 17.57 1.44 -13.23
CA HIS A 96 19.01 1.71 -13.18
C HIS A 96 19.82 0.62 -12.47
N ARG A 97 19.27 -0.08 -11.46
CA ARG A 97 19.95 -1.19 -10.79
C ARG A 97 20.21 -2.37 -11.73
N TYR A 98 19.33 -2.60 -12.69
CA TYR A 98 19.42 -3.71 -13.64
C TYR A 98 19.97 -3.29 -15.00
N MET A 99 20.31 -2.00 -15.17
CA MET A 99 20.97 -1.51 -16.37
C MET A 99 22.48 -1.79 -16.28
N PRO A 100 23.09 -2.36 -17.33
CA PRO A 100 24.54 -2.55 -17.36
C PRO A 100 25.24 -1.20 -17.29
N TYR A 101 26.35 -1.13 -16.54
CA TYR A 101 27.16 0.08 -16.47
C TYR A 101 27.71 0.42 -17.85
N ARG A 102 27.69 1.71 -18.18
CA ARG A 102 28.31 2.23 -19.39
C ARG A 102 29.80 1.89 -19.33
N ARG A 103 30.31 1.21 -20.37
CA ARG A 103 31.75 0.90 -20.47
C ARG A 103 32.54 2.22 -20.42
N PRO A 104 33.64 2.29 -19.65
CA PRO A 104 34.51 3.46 -19.70
C PRO A 104 35.00 3.63 -21.13
N THR A 105 34.83 4.83 -21.69
CA THR A 105 35.43 5.22 -22.95
C THR A 105 36.91 5.41 -22.71
N GLU A 106 37.73 4.50 -23.24
CA GLU A 106 39.19 4.66 -23.29
C GLU A 106 39.50 5.97 -24.04
N GLN A 107 40.24 6.87 -23.37
CA GLN A 107 40.81 8.09 -23.94
C GLN A 107 42.25 7.81 -24.36
#